data_AF-A0A518CP42-F1
#
_entry.id   AF-A0A518CP42-F1
#
_cell.length_a   1.000
_cell.length_b   1.000
_cell.length_c   1.000
_cell.angle_alpha   90.00
_cell.angle_beta   90.00
_cell.angle_gamma   90.00
#
_symmetry.space_group_name_H-M   'P 1'
#
loop_
_entity.id
_entity.type
_entity.pdbx_description
1 polymer ?
#
loop_
_entity_poly.entity_id
_entity_poly.type
_entity_poly.pdbx_seq_one_letter_code
_entity_poly.pdbx_strand_id
1 'polypeptide(L)'
;MSSLSVDMRAMAKSGFWADGFVIFDYVDENNFKYAGYFAVQNQWVMGQYRGHWGDRYASVDWGDTDRDIVSGSEYNISVRIHQDEVQLFVFGELIATADFHTPLNQGALGLANYNARTHFLQFIVSPTDPPSVSSPIDGAFAEYDGSLID
;
A
#
# COMPACT_ATOMS: atom_id res chain seq x y z
N MET A 1 -9.01 -6.25 -7.45
CA MET A 1 -7.91 -5.84 -6.54
C MET A 1 -7.47 -4.43 -6.89
N SER A 2 -7.07 -3.61 -5.90
CA SER A 2 -6.49 -2.27 -6.13
C SER A 2 -5.09 -2.19 -5.53
N SER A 3 -4.18 -1.46 -6.17
CA SER A 3 -2.84 -1.20 -5.65
C SER A 3 -2.55 0.29 -5.61
N LEU A 4 -1.96 0.74 -4.50
CA LEU A 4 -1.39 2.08 -4.34
C LEU A 4 0.11 1.95 -4.20
N SER A 5 0.88 2.80 -4.86
CA SER A 5 2.33 2.90 -4.66
C SER A 5 2.76 4.34 -4.47
N VAL A 6 3.81 4.57 -3.69
CA VAL A 6 4.40 5.89 -3.46
C VAL A 6 5.86 5.75 -3.06
N ASP A 7 6.69 6.69 -3.51
CA ASP A 7 8.03 6.89 -2.96
C ASP A 7 7.92 7.90 -1.82
N MET A 8 8.27 7.45 -0.62
CA MET A 8 8.01 8.19 0.62
C MET A 8 9.29 8.44 1.39
N ARG A 9 9.56 9.71 1.69
CA ARG A 9 10.73 10.14 2.47
C ARG A 9 10.33 11.07 3.60
N ALA A 10 10.29 10.57 4.82
CA ALA A 10 10.11 11.38 6.02
C ALA A 10 11.43 12.02 6.44
N MET A 11 11.46 13.34 6.57
CA MET A 11 12.68 14.09 6.85
C MET A 11 13.10 13.94 8.31
N ALA A 12 14.38 13.67 8.55
CA ALA A 12 14.97 13.72 9.88
C ALA A 12 14.99 15.18 10.39
N LYS A 13 14.26 15.45 11.46
CA LYS A 13 14.27 16.74 12.16
C LYS A 13 13.97 16.53 13.63
N SER A 14 14.77 17.17 14.50
CA SER A 14 14.55 17.11 15.96
C SER A 14 13.13 17.55 16.32
N GLY A 15 12.45 16.75 17.15
CA GLY A 15 11.06 16.97 17.58
C GLY A 15 9.97 16.46 16.64
N PHE A 16 10.32 15.91 15.47
CA PHE A 16 9.39 15.32 14.51
C PHE A 16 9.46 13.79 14.57
N TRP A 17 8.35 13.11 14.28
CA TRP A 17 8.28 11.64 14.37
C TRP A 17 8.79 10.93 13.11
N ALA A 18 9.05 11.72 12.06
CA ALA A 18 9.53 11.23 10.76
C ALA A 18 8.71 10.04 10.26
N ASP A 19 7.39 10.22 10.19
CA ASP A 19 6.45 9.21 9.74
C ASP A 19 5.87 9.53 8.35
N GLY A 20 5.16 8.57 7.79
CA GLY A 20 4.41 8.77 6.57
C GLY A 20 3.53 7.58 6.26
N PHE A 21 2.39 7.87 5.65
CA PHE A 21 1.31 6.91 5.44
C PHE A 21 0.65 7.10 4.08
N VAL A 22 0.31 5.97 3.46
CA VAL A 22 -0.71 5.89 2.43
C VAL A 22 -2.06 5.73 3.13
N ILE A 23 -3.03 6.54 2.73
CA ILE A 23 -4.41 6.50 3.23
C ILE A 23 -5.31 5.81 2.21
N PHE A 24 -6.15 4.91 2.69
CA PHE A 24 -7.19 4.26 1.91
C PHE A 24 -8.49 4.19 2.72
N ASP A 25 -9.60 4.04 2.01
CA ASP A 25 -10.94 3.99 2.61
C ASP A 25 -11.21 5.19 3.55
N TYR A 26 -10.82 6.40 3.11
CA TYR A 26 -11.08 7.64 3.85
C TYR A 26 -12.58 7.97 3.84
N VAL A 27 -13.14 8.11 5.04
CA VAL A 27 -14.55 8.51 5.26
C VAL A 27 -14.60 9.97 5.72
N ASP A 28 -13.82 10.30 6.75
CA ASP A 28 -13.72 11.65 7.31
C ASP A 28 -12.38 11.83 8.07
N GLU A 29 -12.16 13.03 8.61
CA GLU A 29 -10.90 13.41 9.28
C GLU A 29 -10.59 12.60 10.55
N ASN A 30 -11.58 11.91 11.10
CA ASN A 30 -11.46 11.03 12.26
C ASN A 30 -11.64 9.56 11.90
N ASN A 31 -11.82 9.21 10.62
CA ASN A 31 -12.09 7.85 10.18
C ASN A 31 -11.49 7.56 8.79
N PHE A 32 -10.34 6.91 8.79
CA PHE A 32 -9.66 6.44 7.59
C PHE A 32 -8.73 5.28 7.91
N LYS A 33 -8.34 4.49 6.91
CA LYS A 33 -7.36 3.40 7.08
C LYS A 33 -6.02 3.80 6.49
N TYR A 34 -4.96 3.23 7.05
CA TYR A 34 -3.60 3.64 6.71
C TYR A 34 -2.62 2.47 6.68
N ALA A 35 -1.57 2.63 5.88
CA ALA A 35 -0.39 1.79 5.87
C ALA A 35 0.87 2.65 5.69
N GLY A 36 1.93 2.38 6.43
CA GLY A 36 3.14 3.19 6.38
C GLY A 36 4.10 2.89 7.52
N TYR A 37 4.85 3.90 7.96
CA TYR A 37 5.86 3.74 9.00
C TYR A 37 5.91 4.86 10.02
N PHE A 38 6.34 4.50 11.23
CA PHE A 38 6.82 5.41 12.25
C PHE A 38 8.34 5.20 12.40
N ALA A 39 9.17 6.06 11.80
CA ALA A 39 10.63 5.83 11.76
C ALA A 39 11.27 5.84 13.15
N VAL A 40 10.84 6.75 14.04
CA VAL A 40 11.37 6.82 15.42
C VAL A 40 11.03 5.58 16.24
N GLN A 41 9.92 4.90 15.93
CA GLN A 41 9.53 3.64 16.57
C GLN A 41 10.13 2.42 15.87
N ASN A 42 10.84 2.60 14.75
CA ASN A 42 11.32 1.53 13.87
C ASN A 42 10.22 0.55 13.41
N GLN A 43 9.00 1.05 13.19
CA GLN A 43 7.82 0.22 12.96
C GLN A 43 7.14 0.50 11.62
N TRP A 44 6.83 -0.57 10.90
CA TRP A 44 5.85 -0.60 9.82
C TRP A 44 4.48 -0.94 10.39
N VAL A 45 3.45 -0.24 9.94
CA VAL A 45 2.11 -0.35 10.53
C VAL A 45 1.02 -0.36 9.47
N MET A 46 -0.05 -1.09 9.77
CA MET A 46 -1.35 -0.95 9.12
C MET A 46 -2.42 -0.79 10.20
N GLY A 47 -3.31 0.18 10.02
CA GLY A 47 -4.26 0.56 11.06
C GLY A 47 -5.48 1.32 10.54
N GLN A 48 -6.39 1.63 11.44
CA GLN A 48 -7.48 2.56 11.20
C GLN A 48 -7.36 3.74 12.17
N TYR A 49 -7.33 4.94 11.62
CA TYR A 49 -7.41 6.14 12.42
C TYR A 49 -8.85 6.33 12.86
N ARG A 50 -9.07 6.34 14.18
CA ARG A 50 -10.37 6.62 14.83
C ARG A 50 -10.24 7.82 15.79
N GLY A 51 -9.59 8.88 15.32
CA GLY A 51 -9.13 10.00 16.16
C GLY A 51 -7.78 9.75 16.86
N HIS A 52 -7.16 8.58 16.65
CA HIS A 52 -5.83 8.24 17.13
C HIS A 52 -5.18 7.14 16.27
N TRP A 53 -3.85 7.02 16.34
CA TRP A 53 -3.03 6.07 15.56
C TRP A 53 -2.77 4.71 16.26
N GLY A 54 -3.52 4.44 17.32
CA GLY A 54 -3.30 3.29 18.20
C GLY A 54 -4.03 2.02 17.77
N ASP A 55 -5.04 2.15 16.90
CA ASP A 55 -5.83 1.03 16.41
C ASP A 55 -5.16 0.40 15.18
N ARG A 56 -4.28 -0.57 15.46
CA ARG A 56 -3.40 -1.22 14.49
C ARG A 56 -3.86 -2.66 14.25
N TYR A 57 -4.02 -3.03 12.99
CA TYR A 57 -4.29 -4.41 12.57
C TYR A 57 -2.99 -5.20 12.34
N ALA A 58 -1.90 -4.52 11.99
CA ALA A 58 -0.56 -5.10 11.92
C ALA A 58 0.51 -4.10 12.34
N SER A 59 1.56 -4.61 12.99
CA SER A 59 2.76 -3.87 13.35
C SER A 59 3.96 -4.79 13.19
N VAL A 60 4.96 -4.36 12.43
CA VAL A 60 6.25 -5.06 12.29
C VAL A 60 7.32 -4.14 12.84
N ASP A 61 7.91 -4.55 13.96
CA ASP A 61 9.00 -3.83 14.61
C ASP A 61 10.34 -4.34 14.08
N TRP A 62 11.06 -3.49 13.37
CA TRP A 62 12.40 -3.82 12.91
C TRP A 62 13.47 -3.67 13.99
N GLY A 63 13.16 -3.04 15.13
CA GLY A 63 14.07 -2.93 16.27
C GLY A 63 14.38 -4.28 16.94
N ASP A 64 13.51 -5.28 16.74
CA ASP A 64 13.74 -6.67 17.15
C ASP A 64 14.59 -7.46 16.12
N THR A 65 15.06 -6.79 15.07
CA THR A 65 15.88 -7.36 13.99
C THR A 65 17.11 -6.48 13.73
N ASP A 66 18.04 -6.93 12.89
CA ASP A 66 19.17 -6.11 12.44
C ASP A 66 18.78 -5.14 11.29
N ARG A 67 17.57 -4.54 11.34
CA ARG A 67 17.04 -3.64 10.30
C ARG A 67 16.58 -2.31 10.91
N ASP A 68 16.67 -1.24 10.12
CA ASP A 68 16.27 0.10 10.54
C ASP A 68 15.41 0.82 9.48
N ILE A 69 14.41 1.55 9.98
CA ILE A 69 13.69 2.59 9.25
C ILE A 69 14.43 3.91 9.49
N VAL A 70 15.30 4.26 8.56
CA VAL A 70 16.18 5.42 8.63
C VAL A 70 15.45 6.67 8.13
N SER A 71 15.28 7.66 9.02
CA SER A 71 14.74 8.97 8.65
C SER A 71 15.60 9.65 7.59
N GLY A 72 14.96 10.26 6.60
CA GLY A 72 15.62 10.89 5.45
C GLY A 72 15.91 9.94 4.30
N SER A 73 15.75 8.63 4.49
CA SER A 73 15.77 7.64 3.41
C SER A 73 14.44 7.64 2.66
N GLU A 74 14.51 7.33 1.37
CA GLU A 74 13.32 7.13 0.54
C GLU A 74 12.92 5.65 0.57
N TYR A 75 11.64 5.39 0.77
CA TYR A 75 11.05 4.06 0.78
C TYR A 75 10.02 3.94 -0.33
N ASN A 76 10.19 2.97 -1.22
CA ASN A 76 9.15 2.60 -2.17
C ASN A 76 8.11 1.74 -1.44
N ILE A 77 6.94 2.31 -1.20
CA ILE A 77 5.85 1.64 -0.48
C ILE A 77 4.78 1.27 -1.49
N SER A 78 4.33 0.02 -1.43
CA SER A 78 3.17 -0.46 -2.17
C SER A 78 2.16 -1.11 -1.24
N VAL A 79 0.89 -0.71 -1.37
CA VAL A 79 -0.24 -1.25 -0.63
C VAL A 79 -1.14 -1.96 -1.63
N ARG A 80 -1.39 -3.26 -1.43
CA ARG A 80 -2.33 -4.03 -2.23
C ARG A 80 -3.57 -4.35 -1.42
N ILE A 81 -4.73 -4.08 -1.99
CA ILE A 81 -6.03 -4.22 -1.33
C ILE A 81 -6.87 -5.22 -2.12
N HIS A 82 -7.26 -6.29 -1.45
CA HIS A 82 -8.17 -7.29 -1.99
C HIS A 82 -9.31 -7.54 -1.00
N GLN A 83 -10.49 -6.99 -1.32
CA GLN A 83 -11.67 -7.02 -0.45
C GLN A 83 -11.40 -6.34 0.90
N ASP A 84 -11.21 -7.12 1.95
CA ASP A 84 -10.89 -6.71 3.33
C ASP A 84 -9.43 -7.00 3.73
N GLU A 85 -8.66 -7.72 2.90
CA GLU A 85 -7.24 -7.96 3.11
C GLU A 85 -6.38 -6.86 2.51
N VAL A 86 -5.39 -6.40 3.28
CA VAL A 86 -4.36 -5.45 2.86
C VAL A 86 -2.98 -6.04 3.05
N GLN A 87 -2.14 -5.84 2.04
CA GLN A 87 -0.73 -6.23 2.07
C GLN A 87 0.15 -4.99 1.90
N LEU A 88 1.11 -4.83 2.80
CA LEU A 88 2.12 -3.78 2.76
C LEU A 88 3.44 -4.33 2.22
N PHE A 89 3.94 -3.72 1.15
CA PHE A 89 5.23 -4.03 0.56
C PHE A 89 6.16 -2.83 0.67
N VAL A 90 7.45 -3.10 0.90
CA VAL A 90 8.53 -2.11 0.91
C VAL A 90 9.64 -2.59 -0.01
N PHE A 91 9.99 -1.82 -1.03
CA PHE A 91 10.90 -2.24 -2.11
C PHE A 91 10.52 -3.59 -2.75
N GLY A 92 9.22 -3.89 -2.80
CA GLY A 92 8.68 -5.15 -3.34
C GLY A 92 8.74 -6.35 -2.37
N GLU A 93 9.34 -6.21 -1.18
CA GLU A 93 9.28 -7.22 -0.11
C GLU A 93 7.95 -7.11 0.63
N LEU A 94 7.22 -8.21 0.79
CA LEU A 94 6.03 -8.24 1.65
C LEU A 94 6.46 -8.08 3.12
N ILE A 95 6.05 -6.97 3.73
CA ILE A 95 6.37 -6.69 5.13
C ILE A 95 5.27 -7.22 6.05
N ALA A 96 4.01 -7.01 5.70
CA ALA A 96 2.89 -7.41 6.54
C ALA A 96 1.60 -7.60 5.73
N THR A 97 0.70 -8.45 6.26
CA THR A 97 -0.68 -8.63 5.80
C THR A 97 -1.63 -8.36 6.97
N ALA A 98 -2.77 -7.73 6.71
CA ALA A 98 -3.81 -7.48 7.70
C ALA A 98 -5.21 -7.67 7.10
N ASP A 99 -6.10 -8.27 7.88
CA ASP A 99 -7.53 -8.36 7.60
C ASP A 99 -8.27 -7.25 8.36
N PHE A 100 -8.96 -6.38 7.63
CA PHE A 100 -9.74 -5.27 8.19
C PHE A 100 -11.21 -5.63 8.44
N HIS A 101 -11.62 -6.86 8.10
CA HIS A 101 -12.95 -7.44 8.34
C HIS A 101 -14.11 -6.65 7.72
N THR A 102 -13.82 -5.71 6.83
CA THR A 102 -14.78 -4.85 6.13
C THR A 102 -14.26 -4.53 4.73
N PRO A 103 -15.11 -4.43 3.70
CA PRO A 103 -14.68 -4.02 2.37
C PRO A 103 -13.97 -2.66 2.37
N LEU A 104 -12.86 -2.56 1.64
CA LEU A 104 -11.93 -1.42 1.68
C LEU A 104 -11.95 -0.51 0.44
N ASN A 105 -13.00 -0.62 -0.36
CA ASN A 105 -13.09 -0.02 -1.69
C ASN A 105 -14.15 1.09 -1.80
N GLN A 106 -14.53 1.71 -0.68
CA GLN A 106 -15.65 2.66 -0.64
C GLN A 106 -15.22 4.11 -0.36
N GLY A 107 -14.15 4.33 0.38
CA GLY A 107 -13.64 5.66 0.69
C GLY A 107 -12.61 6.22 -0.29
N ALA A 108 -12.22 7.48 -0.05
CA ALA A 108 -11.18 8.15 -0.83
C ALA A 108 -9.77 7.63 -0.49
N LEU A 109 -8.81 7.93 -1.37
CA LEU A 109 -7.39 7.60 -1.20
C LEU A 109 -6.60 8.88 -0.92
N GLY A 110 -5.47 8.76 -0.22
CA GLY A 110 -4.66 9.91 0.12
C GLY A 110 -3.29 9.58 0.70
N LEU A 111 -2.64 10.61 1.22
CA LEU A 111 -1.33 10.56 1.84
C LEU A 111 -1.40 11.35 3.14
N ALA A 112 -0.73 10.87 4.19
CA ALA A 112 -0.73 11.53 5.48
C ALA A 112 0.62 11.42 6.18
N ASN A 113 0.82 12.31 7.14
CA ASN A 113 1.86 12.22 8.13
C ASN A 113 1.34 12.81 9.46
N TYR A 114 2.06 12.60 10.55
CA TYR A 114 1.67 13.09 11.87
C TYR A 114 2.88 13.65 12.61
N ASN A 115 2.87 14.97 12.85
CA ASN A 115 4.02 15.67 13.43
C ASN A 115 5.34 15.36 12.69
N ALA A 116 5.27 15.31 11.36
CA ALA A 116 6.38 14.98 10.46
C ALA A 116 6.45 15.97 9.29
N ARG A 117 7.57 15.95 8.56
CA ARG A 117 7.67 16.54 7.22
C ARG A 117 8.03 15.43 6.25
N THR A 118 7.11 15.12 5.34
CA THR A 118 7.23 13.92 4.50
C THR A 118 7.09 14.33 3.04
N HIS A 119 8.04 13.91 2.22
CA HIS A 119 7.98 14.06 0.78
C HIS A 119 7.35 12.79 0.20
N PHE A 120 6.36 13.00 -0.67
CA PHE A 120 5.71 11.93 -1.41
C PHE A 120 5.92 12.19 -2.89
N LEU A 121 6.44 11.20 -3.60
CA LEU A 121 6.68 11.24 -5.03
C LEU A 121 6.05 10.00 -5.66
N GLN A 122 5.71 10.10 -6.95
CA GLN A 122 5.20 8.96 -7.72
C GLN A 122 4.01 8.23 -7.07
N PHE A 123 3.06 8.98 -6.50
CA PHE A 123 1.83 8.39 -5.99
C PHE A 123 0.98 7.88 -7.16
N ILE A 124 0.88 6.57 -7.28
CA ILE A 124 0.20 5.88 -8.38
C ILE A 124 -0.87 4.98 -7.78
N VAL A 125 -2.05 5.01 -8.41
CA VAL A 125 -3.17 4.12 -8.11
C VAL A 125 -3.44 3.28 -9.35
N SER A 126 -3.52 1.97 -9.19
CA SER A 126 -3.82 1.05 -10.30
C SER A 126 -4.86 0.02 -9.90
N PRO A 127 -5.90 -0.22 -10.71
CA PRO A 127 -6.67 -1.44 -10.62
C PRO A 127 -5.72 -2.60 -10.95
N THR A 128 -5.59 -3.56 -10.05
CA THR A 128 -4.64 -4.67 -10.20
C THR A 128 -5.20 -5.81 -11.05
N ASP A 129 -6.49 -5.76 -11.39
CA ASP A 129 -7.07 -6.67 -12.36
C ASP A 129 -6.95 -6.02 -13.75
N PRO A 130 -6.18 -6.60 -14.70
CA PRO A 130 -6.46 -6.31 -16.10
C PRO A 130 -7.96 -6.60 -16.33
N PRO A 131 -8.67 -5.83 -17.18
CA PRO A 131 -10.01 -6.23 -17.57
C PRO A 131 -9.92 -7.69 -17.97
N SER A 132 -10.84 -8.52 -17.50
CA SER A 132 -10.98 -9.88 -18.00
C SER A 132 -11.27 -9.74 -19.49
N VAL A 133 -10.22 -9.72 -20.32
CA VAL A 133 -10.33 -10.00 -21.73
C VAL A 133 -10.74 -11.45 -21.73
N SER A 134 -12.06 -11.68 -21.87
CA SER A 134 -12.48 -12.92 -22.50
C SER A 134 -11.61 -13.01 -23.74
N SER A 135 -10.70 -14.00 -23.80
CA SER A 135 -9.98 -14.25 -25.03
C SER A 135 -11.02 -14.21 -26.13
N PRO A 136 -10.91 -13.33 -27.13
CA PRO A 136 -11.70 -13.52 -28.30
C PRO A 136 -11.22 -14.87 -28.84
N ILE A 137 -11.98 -15.93 -28.55
CA ILE A 137 -12.19 -16.99 -29.52
C ILE A 137 -12.94 -16.32 -30.68
N ASP A 138 -12.24 -15.41 -31.35
CA ASP A 138 -12.58 -14.95 -32.67
C ASP A 138 -12.21 -16.10 -33.59
N GLY A 139 -13.19 -16.56 -34.36
CA GLY A 139 -13.04 -17.67 -35.30
C GLY A 139 -11.89 -17.45 -36.29
N ALA A 140 -11.40 -16.21 -36.44
CA ALA A 140 -10.20 -15.86 -37.19
C ALA A 140 -8.94 -16.68 -36.81
N PHE A 141 -8.85 -17.22 -35.59
CA PHE A 141 -7.72 -18.06 -35.15
C PHE A 141 -8.08 -19.53 -34.89
N ALA A 142 -9.34 -19.92 -35.12
CA ALA A 142 -9.82 -21.30 -34.88
C ALA A 142 -9.69 -22.22 -36.11
N GLU A 143 -9.43 -21.66 -37.30
CA GLU A 143 -9.47 -22.41 -38.56
C GLU A 143 -8.11 -22.94 -39.07
N TYR A 144 -7.00 -22.69 -38.37
CA TYR A 144 -5.72 -23.31 -38.75
C TYR A 144 -5.60 -24.71 -38.14
N ASP A 145 -5.97 -25.75 -38.91
CA ASP A 145 -5.88 -27.15 -38.47
C ASP A 145 -4.47 -27.76 -38.57
N GLY A 146 -3.48 -26.99 -39.04
CA GLY A 146 -2.10 -27.45 -39.18
C GLY A 146 -1.87 -28.45 -40.31
N SER A 147 -2.81 -28.64 -41.22
CA SER A 147 -2.57 -29.42 -42.43
C SER A 147 -1.56 -28.71 -43.34
N LEU A 148 -0.48 -29.41 -43.64
CA LEU A 148 0.43 -29.02 -44.71
C LEU A 148 -0.30 -29.32 -46.02
N ILE A 149 -0.52 -28.29 -46.82
CA ILE A 149 -0.91 -28.45 -48.23
C ILE A 149 0.26 -29.14 -48.95
N ASP A 150 0.01 -30.36 -49.46
CA ASP A 150 0.91 -31.08 -50.37
C ASP A 150 1.07 -30.37 -51.72
#